data_AF-A0A8B6BVQ3-F1
#
_entry.id   AF-A0A8B6BVQ3-F1
#
_cell.length_a   1.000
_cell.length_b   1.000
_cell.length_c   1.000
_cell.angle_alpha   90.00
_cell.angle_beta   90.00
_cell.angle_gamma   90.00
#
_symmetry.space_group_name_H-M   'P 1'
#
loop_
_entity.id
_entity.type
_entity.pdbx_description
1 polymer ?
#
loop_
_entity_poly.entity_id
_entity_poly.type
_entity_poly.pdbx_seq_one_letter_code
_entity_poly.pdbx_strand_id
1 'polypeptide(L)'
;MSVPLKDLEKQQNCKSSKRKRHNSDSEDEDEDENSTWMNNIVDRYKGRPHIDIFIKLCLARFTSEYSVILESQLPQKINKDTTFKLDGSLGYIRKRTRTSPAVIKYPRFSPENSPEKYYQSILQLYLPYRYDEQLKPLLFQTYENFFTCGRVKFQGDNTLSSVKEIVIKNMSDFVKNGHDLEEAEKQFHEKDPKEDAWCELCPEAEVNRRECIDEGKVSSVIEEDLSIPDLNEKSSSSVGTNLLSVSLTKNEIIPRLRSLNVKQRRILYKVRDWCIQKANGKTPEPLHLFITGGAGTGKSHLIKCIQYEATRILAQTTNNPDDLTVLLTAPTGTAAFNIHGLTIHSALGIFKSLSPDHATLSEDKINSLRSKLEHLQILIIDEISMVNKKLLFFVHERLRQVKKRPDNCLFGGVSIIAVGDFYQLPPVRTKRVDKLYVDDPSNPSNQLWNGLFEIAELDEIMRQREDGMFAELLNRLRVKQKNESLSSSDKETLQHCFGDSPDEALHIYSTNAEVDTFNKEMIMKQCTESKLIEAQDFPKRQNFREIDSEKTL
;
A
#
# COMPACT_ATOMS: atom_id res chain seq x y z
N MET A 1 -3.34 -73.55 -12.43
CA MET A 1 -3.48 -73.04 -13.82
C MET A 1 -2.81 -71.68 -13.83
N SER A 2 -1.79 -71.31 -14.57
CA SER A 2 -0.87 -71.92 -15.53
C SER A 2 0.19 -70.83 -15.78
N VAL A 3 1.48 -71.16 -15.73
CA VAL A 3 2.64 -70.30 -16.06
C VAL A 3 3.24 -70.86 -17.36
N PRO A 4 3.71 -70.04 -18.34
CA PRO A 4 5.12 -69.57 -18.43
C PRO A 4 5.25 -68.11 -18.96
N LEU A 5 6.17 -67.23 -18.51
CA LEU A 5 7.65 -67.19 -18.51
C LEU A 5 8.31 -67.23 -19.89
N LYS A 6 8.67 -66.03 -20.41
CA LYS A 6 9.75 -65.63 -21.35
C LYS A 6 9.74 -64.08 -21.39
N ASP A 7 10.81 -63.30 -21.24
CA ASP A 7 12.25 -63.52 -21.17
C ASP A 7 12.91 -62.43 -20.30
N LEU A 8 14.06 -62.79 -19.73
CA LEU A 8 14.98 -62.00 -18.90
C LEU A 8 16.01 -61.22 -19.76
N GLU A 9 16.78 -60.35 -19.08
CA GLU A 9 18.09 -59.75 -19.45
C GLU A 9 18.04 -58.34 -20.07
N LYS A 10 18.26 -57.29 -19.27
CA LYS A 10 19.55 -56.71 -18.78
C LYS A 10 20.33 -55.94 -19.85
N GLN A 11 20.42 -54.63 -19.55
CA GLN A 11 21.59 -53.75 -19.65
C GLN A 11 22.17 -53.40 -21.04
N GLN A 12 22.50 -52.11 -21.15
CA GLN A 12 23.61 -51.58 -21.94
C GLN A 12 23.53 -51.78 -23.47
N ASN A 13 23.14 -50.73 -24.20
CA ASN A 13 24.14 -49.89 -24.85
C ASN A 13 23.53 -48.73 -25.65
N CYS A 14 24.18 -47.58 -25.47
CA CYS A 14 24.18 -46.41 -26.33
C CYS A 14 24.51 -46.74 -27.81
N LYS A 15 24.03 -45.89 -28.73
CA LYS A 15 24.84 -45.05 -29.68
C LYS A 15 23.99 -44.69 -30.90
N SER A 16 23.61 -43.43 -31.09
CA SER A 16 24.39 -42.28 -31.61
C SER A 16 24.48 -42.22 -33.14
N SER A 17 24.06 -41.07 -33.70
CA SER A 17 24.72 -40.39 -34.83
C SER A 17 24.66 -38.89 -34.51
N LYS A 18 25.65 -38.27 -33.86
CA LYS A 18 26.98 -37.82 -34.34
C LYS A 18 26.96 -37.01 -35.65
N ARG A 19 27.20 -35.71 -35.50
CA ARG A 19 28.32 -34.93 -36.09
C ARG A 19 28.68 -33.82 -35.08
N LYS A 20 29.68 -33.99 -34.20
CA LYS A 20 31.15 -33.72 -34.34
C LYS A 20 31.41 -32.27 -34.81
N ARG A 21 32.15 -31.42 -34.10
CA ARG A 21 33.53 -31.63 -33.62
C ARG A 21 33.97 -30.70 -32.46
N HIS A 22 34.62 -31.34 -31.47
CA HIS A 22 35.83 -30.96 -30.68
C HIS A 22 35.88 -29.63 -29.91
N ASN A 23 35.87 -29.67 -28.57
CA ASN A 23 36.94 -30.04 -27.58
C ASN A 23 37.92 -28.90 -27.30
N SER A 24 37.80 -28.32 -26.10
CA SER A 24 38.89 -28.28 -25.12
C SER A 24 38.33 -27.87 -23.74
N ASP A 25 38.21 -28.87 -22.88
CA ASP A 25 38.42 -28.91 -21.43
C ASP A 25 38.61 -27.58 -20.68
N SER A 26 37.76 -27.35 -19.67
CA SER A 26 38.21 -27.14 -18.29
C SER A 26 37.04 -27.33 -17.32
N GLU A 27 37.34 -28.01 -16.24
CA GLU A 27 36.51 -28.28 -15.07
C GLU A 27 36.02 -26.96 -14.44
N ASP A 28 34.71 -26.77 -14.33
CA ASP A 28 34.13 -25.78 -13.41
C ASP A 28 33.42 -26.58 -12.31
N GLU A 29 34.04 -26.56 -11.14
CA GLU A 29 33.53 -27.08 -9.88
C GLU A 29 32.25 -26.34 -9.47
N ASP A 30 31.41 -27.07 -8.76
CA ASP A 30 30.09 -26.70 -8.27
C ASP A 30 30.11 -25.43 -7.38
N GLU A 31 29.68 -24.27 -7.90
CA GLU A 31 29.19 -23.16 -7.07
C GLU A 31 27.98 -22.48 -7.74
N ASP A 32 26.78 -22.72 -7.19
CA ASP A 32 25.75 -21.69 -6.91
C ASP A 32 24.32 -22.28 -6.77
N GLU A 33 24.14 -23.27 -5.88
CA GLU A 33 22.79 -23.63 -5.37
C GLU A 33 22.39 -22.85 -4.10
N ASN A 34 23.19 -21.89 -3.62
CA ASN A 34 22.95 -21.21 -2.33
C ASN A 34 22.66 -19.70 -2.38
N SER A 35 22.54 -19.07 -3.55
CA SER A 35 22.29 -17.62 -3.63
C SER A 35 20.81 -17.27 -3.80
N THR A 36 19.97 -17.73 -2.85
CA THR A 36 18.53 -17.41 -2.80
C THR A 36 18.25 -16.05 -2.13
N TRP A 37 19.28 -15.33 -1.68
CA TRP A 37 19.18 -14.05 -0.97
C TRP A 37 19.77 -12.91 -1.79
N MET A 38 18.98 -11.85 -2.01
CA MET A 38 19.46 -10.64 -2.68
C MET A 38 20.43 -9.89 -1.76
N ASN A 39 21.73 -9.88 -2.08
CA ASN A 39 22.76 -9.20 -1.27
C ASN A 39 22.42 -7.72 -1.02
N ASN A 40 22.49 -7.29 0.25
CA ASN A 40 22.17 -5.94 0.70
C ASN A 40 23.11 -4.92 0.07
N ILE A 41 22.63 -3.69 -0.16
CA ILE A 41 23.43 -2.62 -0.75
C ILE A 41 24.59 -2.20 0.17
N VAL A 42 24.42 -2.36 1.49
CA VAL A 42 25.48 -2.15 2.48
C VAL A 42 26.60 -3.18 2.28
N ASP A 43 26.27 -4.45 2.09
CA ASP A 43 27.26 -5.51 1.86
C ASP A 43 28.02 -5.28 0.55
N ARG A 44 27.31 -4.86 -0.51
CA ARG A 44 27.92 -4.46 -1.78
C ARG A 44 28.84 -3.24 -1.64
N TYR A 45 28.50 -2.30 -0.77
CA TYR A 45 29.36 -1.17 -0.44
C TYR A 45 30.61 -1.61 0.33
N LYS A 46 30.49 -2.56 1.27
CA LYS A 46 31.63 -3.14 2.00
C LYS A 46 32.59 -3.89 1.06
N GLY A 47 32.06 -4.60 0.06
CA GLY A 47 32.82 -5.33 -0.97
C GLY A 47 33.33 -4.50 -2.15
N ARG A 48 33.48 -3.18 -2.02
CA ARG A 48 34.00 -2.31 -3.10
C ARG A 48 35.51 -2.53 -3.36
N PRO A 49 36.02 -2.29 -4.58
CA PRO A 49 37.45 -2.45 -4.89
C PRO A 49 38.37 -1.60 -4.02
N HIS A 50 39.60 -2.07 -3.80
CA HIS A 50 40.67 -1.32 -3.13
C HIS A 50 41.37 -0.33 -4.09
N ILE A 51 40.59 0.59 -4.68
CA ILE A 51 41.09 1.69 -5.53
C ILE A 51 40.92 3.01 -4.78
N ASP A 52 41.84 3.96 -4.94
CA ASP A 52 41.87 5.24 -4.21
C ASP A 52 40.54 6.00 -4.20
N ILE A 53 39.78 5.92 -5.31
CA ILE A 53 38.46 6.55 -5.46
C ILE A 53 37.45 6.01 -4.43
N PHE A 54 37.54 4.73 -4.06
CA PHE A 54 36.62 4.05 -3.15
C PHE A 54 37.03 4.13 -1.67
N ILE A 55 38.25 4.57 -1.35
CA ILE A 55 38.75 4.65 0.03
C ILE A 55 37.99 5.72 0.82
N LYS A 56 37.77 6.89 0.21
CA LYS A 56 37.09 8.05 0.83
C LYS A 56 35.60 8.14 0.49
N LEU A 57 35.05 7.16 -0.22
CA LEU A 57 33.66 7.18 -0.68
C LEU A 57 32.72 6.74 0.45
N CYS A 58 31.76 7.60 0.84
CA CYS A 58 30.69 7.24 1.78
C CYS A 58 29.55 6.47 1.10
N LEU A 59 28.72 5.79 1.89
CA LEU A 59 27.60 4.99 1.40
C LEU A 59 26.58 5.85 0.62
N ALA A 60 26.28 7.05 1.11
CA ALA A 60 25.38 7.98 0.43
C ALA A 60 25.85 8.29 -1.00
N ARG A 61 27.14 8.60 -1.16
CA ARG A 61 27.71 8.88 -2.47
C ARG A 61 27.80 7.64 -3.36
N PHE A 62 28.10 6.48 -2.79
CA PHE A 62 28.10 5.20 -3.50
C PHE A 62 26.72 4.88 -4.09
N THR A 63 25.67 4.95 -3.28
CA THR A 63 24.28 4.65 -3.72
C THR A 63 23.75 5.67 -4.73
N SER A 64 24.19 6.92 -4.61
CA SER A 64 23.79 8.02 -5.48
C SER A 64 24.49 8.00 -6.85
N GLU A 65 25.80 7.77 -6.89
CA GLU A 65 26.62 7.86 -8.10
C GLU A 65 26.79 6.50 -8.83
N TYR A 66 26.62 5.37 -8.15
CA TYR A 66 26.80 4.04 -8.73
C TYR A 66 25.48 3.27 -8.82
N SER A 67 25.40 2.36 -9.79
CA SER A 67 24.29 1.45 -10.00
C SER A 67 24.80 0.02 -9.98
N VAL A 68 24.10 -0.88 -9.31
CA VAL A 68 24.48 -2.30 -9.27
C VAL A 68 23.95 -3.00 -10.51
N ILE A 69 24.79 -3.83 -11.12
CA ILE A 69 24.51 -4.57 -12.35
C ILE A 69 24.72 -6.06 -12.08
N LEU A 70 23.73 -6.85 -12.51
CA LEU A 70 23.80 -8.31 -12.50
C LEU A 70 24.71 -8.81 -13.63
N GLU A 71 25.36 -9.94 -13.44
CA GLU A 71 26.29 -10.52 -14.42
C GLU A 71 25.61 -10.76 -15.79
N SER A 72 24.32 -11.10 -15.78
CA SER A 72 23.48 -11.26 -16.99
C SER A 72 23.24 -9.96 -17.79
N GLN A 73 23.56 -8.79 -17.23
CA GLN A 73 23.33 -7.47 -17.83
C GLN A 73 24.64 -6.78 -18.27
N LEU A 74 25.74 -7.53 -18.29
CA LEU A 74 27.03 -7.03 -18.76
C LEU A 74 27.05 -6.88 -20.30
N PRO A 75 27.45 -5.71 -20.85
CA PRO A 75 27.65 -5.55 -22.27
C PRO A 75 28.86 -6.37 -22.75
N GLN A 76 28.83 -6.85 -24.00
CA GLN A 76 29.90 -7.65 -24.63
C GLN A 76 31.28 -6.97 -24.66
N LYS A 77 31.35 -5.65 -24.46
CA LYS A 77 32.59 -4.88 -24.23
C LYS A 77 32.48 -4.13 -22.90
N ILE A 78 33.26 -4.56 -21.90
CA ILE A 78 33.34 -3.90 -20.59
C ILE A 78 34.22 -2.66 -20.71
N ASN A 79 33.65 -1.48 -20.47
CA ASN A 79 34.45 -0.27 -20.32
C ASN A 79 35.03 -0.22 -18.90
N LYS A 80 36.34 -0.48 -18.77
CA LYS A 80 37.07 -0.60 -17.50
C LYS A 80 37.05 0.68 -16.65
N ASP A 81 36.78 1.84 -17.26
CA ASP A 81 36.76 3.13 -16.56
C ASP A 81 35.42 3.43 -15.86
N THR A 82 34.36 2.69 -16.19
CA THR A 82 33.00 2.97 -15.69
C THR A 82 32.35 1.81 -14.97
N THR A 83 32.88 0.58 -15.13
CA THR A 83 32.34 -0.64 -14.53
C THR A 83 33.41 -1.31 -13.67
N PHE A 84 33.11 -1.55 -12.39
CA PHE A 84 34.01 -2.16 -11.43
C PHE A 84 33.42 -3.48 -10.90
N LYS A 85 34.25 -4.50 -10.72
CA LYS A 85 33.87 -5.78 -10.11
C LYS A 85 33.92 -5.64 -8.58
N LEU A 86 32.89 -6.09 -7.87
CA LEU A 86 32.90 -6.15 -6.41
C LEU A 86 33.60 -7.43 -5.93
N ASP A 87 34.24 -7.35 -4.77
CA ASP A 87 34.91 -8.49 -4.13
C ASP A 87 33.86 -9.45 -3.52
N GLY A 88 34.16 -10.76 -3.51
CA GLY A 88 33.32 -11.78 -2.86
C GLY A 88 32.02 -12.15 -3.60
N SER A 89 32.06 -12.32 -4.92
CA SER A 89 30.91 -12.67 -5.79
C SER A 89 29.68 -11.74 -5.66
N LEU A 90 29.87 -10.50 -5.19
CA LEU A 90 28.79 -9.52 -4.97
C LEU A 90 28.30 -8.79 -6.25
N GLY A 91 28.81 -9.15 -7.43
CA GLY A 91 28.41 -8.61 -8.74
C GLY A 91 29.25 -7.42 -9.23
N TYR A 92 28.66 -6.56 -10.06
CA TYR A 92 29.34 -5.41 -10.68
C TYR A 92 28.66 -4.09 -10.33
N ILE A 93 29.43 -3.01 -10.26
CA ILE A 93 28.93 -1.64 -10.13
C ILE A 93 29.30 -0.82 -11.36
N ARG A 94 28.37 0.04 -11.80
CA ARG A 94 28.61 1.00 -12.89
C ARG A 94 28.32 2.41 -12.42
N LYS A 95 29.23 3.34 -12.72
CA LYS A 95 29.02 4.77 -12.50
C LYS A 95 27.86 5.25 -13.37
N ARG A 96 26.89 5.94 -12.77
CA ARG A 96 25.71 6.46 -13.48
C ARG A 96 26.13 7.57 -14.43
N THR A 97 25.61 7.54 -15.65
CA THR A 97 25.85 8.55 -16.69
C THR A 97 24.79 9.66 -16.72
N ARG A 98 23.83 9.67 -15.78
CA ARG A 98 22.77 10.71 -15.71
C ARG A 98 23.36 12.04 -15.24
N THR A 99 22.75 13.14 -15.70
CA THR A 99 23.14 14.53 -15.37
C THR A 99 22.90 14.93 -13.91
N SER A 100 22.21 14.11 -13.10
CA SER A 100 21.99 14.37 -11.68
C SER A 100 22.14 13.11 -10.79
N PRO A 101 22.67 13.26 -9.55
CA PRO A 101 22.79 12.20 -8.56
C PRO A 101 21.43 11.62 -8.15
N ALA A 102 21.40 10.34 -7.79
CA ALA A 102 20.15 9.71 -7.33
C ALA A 102 19.76 10.20 -5.93
N VAL A 103 18.45 10.39 -5.72
CA VAL A 103 17.89 10.70 -4.39
C VAL A 103 17.98 9.46 -3.51
N ILE A 104 18.53 9.63 -2.30
CA ILE A 104 18.68 8.58 -1.31
C ILE A 104 17.50 8.66 -0.36
N LYS A 105 16.74 7.56 -0.26
CA LYS A 105 15.72 7.39 0.78
C LYS A 105 16.38 6.71 1.98
N TYR A 106 16.26 7.32 3.16
CA TYR A 106 16.77 6.76 4.41
C TYR A 106 15.87 7.22 5.57
N PRO A 107 15.75 6.41 6.65
CA PRO A 107 14.96 6.78 7.81
C PRO A 107 15.55 8.00 8.50
N ARG A 108 14.71 8.99 8.81
CA ARG A 108 15.09 10.18 9.58
C ARG A 108 14.70 9.94 11.03
N PHE A 109 15.67 10.02 11.93
CA PHE A 109 15.42 9.91 13.36
C PHE A 109 15.55 11.29 13.99
N SER A 110 14.72 11.61 14.98
CA SER A 110 14.88 12.84 15.74
C SER A 110 16.11 12.72 16.66
N PRO A 111 17.01 13.72 16.70
CA PRO A 111 18.13 13.75 17.63
C PRO A 111 17.66 13.85 19.09
N GLU A 112 16.47 14.41 19.33
CA GLU A 112 15.90 14.60 20.67
C GLU A 112 15.22 13.33 21.19
N ASN A 113 14.45 12.64 20.34
CA ASN A 113 13.66 11.47 20.74
C ASN A 113 14.46 10.15 20.70
N SER A 114 15.43 10.02 19.79
CA SER A 114 16.19 8.78 19.58
C SER A 114 17.63 9.07 19.13
N PRO A 115 18.49 9.62 20.01
CA PRO A 115 19.83 10.07 19.65
C PRO A 115 20.71 8.95 19.10
N GLU A 116 20.72 7.76 19.71
CA GLU A 116 21.56 6.64 19.23
C GLU A 116 21.22 6.21 17.80
N LYS A 117 19.92 6.09 17.47
CA LYS A 117 19.47 5.71 16.12
C LYS A 117 19.80 6.79 15.09
N TYR A 118 19.70 8.05 15.49
CA TYR A 118 20.10 9.19 14.66
C TYR A 118 21.60 9.18 14.37
N TYR A 119 22.45 9.10 15.39
CA TYR A 119 23.89 9.09 15.19
C TYR A 119 24.37 7.85 14.44
N GLN A 120 23.74 6.69 14.65
CA GLN A 120 24.00 5.47 13.89
C GLN A 120 23.67 5.65 12.41
N SER A 121 22.51 6.22 12.07
CA SER A 121 22.09 6.39 10.67
C SER A 121 22.99 7.37 9.91
N ILE A 122 23.36 8.50 10.51
CA ILE A 122 24.23 9.48 9.86
C ILE A 122 25.67 8.96 9.70
N LEU A 123 26.19 8.21 10.68
CA LEU A 123 27.51 7.59 10.57
C LEU A 123 27.51 6.54 9.45
N GLN A 124 26.47 5.70 9.38
CA GLN A 124 26.35 4.69 8.33
C GLN A 124 26.21 5.29 6.92
N LEU A 125 25.59 6.45 6.77
CA LEU A 125 25.40 7.08 5.46
C LEU A 125 26.61 7.90 5.00
N TYR A 126 27.20 8.67 5.91
CA TYR A 126 28.13 9.75 5.55
C TYR A 126 29.57 9.50 5.99
N LEU A 127 29.85 8.58 6.91
CA LEU A 127 31.22 8.17 7.22
C LEU A 127 31.66 7.09 6.21
N PRO A 128 32.87 7.15 5.63
CA PRO A 128 33.41 6.03 4.86
C PRO A 128 33.84 4.88 5.78
N TYR A 129 33.27 3.69 5.59
CA TYR A 129 33.59 2.48 6.36
C TYR A 129 33.61 1.22 5.48
N ARG A 130 34.22 0.15 5.96
CA ARG A 130 34.17 -1.22 5.40
C ARG A 130 33.70 -2.25 6.41
N TYR A 131 33.95 -2.00 7.69
CA TYR A 131 33.57 -2.90 8.78
C TYR A 131 32.72 -2.14 9.80
N ASP A 132 31.75 -2.81 10.42
CA ASP A 132 30.83 -2.17 11.36
C ASP A 132 31.55 -1.70 12.64
N GLU A 133 32.67 -2.32 12.98
CA GLU A 133 33.59 -1.91 14.06
C GLU A 133 34.15 -0.49 13.85
N GLN A 134 34.18 0.01 12.61
CA GLN A 134 34.62 1.37 12.30
C GLN A 134 33.53 2.42 12.56
N LEU A 135 32.27 2.01 12.58
CA LEU A 135 31.13 2.88 12.90
C LEU A 135 30.94 3.03 14.41
N LYS A 136 31.37 2.03 15.19
CA LYS A 136 31.40 2.07 16.66
C LYS A 136 32.59 1.28 17.21
N PRO A 137 33.76 1.92 17.34
CA PRO A 137 34.91 1.27 17.96
C PRO A 137 34.63 0.95 19.44
N LEU A 138 35.17 -0.17 19.93
CA LEU A 138 34.94 -0.67 21.31
C LEU A 138 35.28 0.34 22.42
N LEU A 139 36.09 1.36 22.11
CA LEU A 139 36.46 2.44 23.02
C LEU A 139 35.33 3.44 23.28
N PHE A 140 34.25 3.43 22.48
CA PHE A 140 33.13 4.34 22.58
C PHE A 140 31.85 3.61 22.98
N GLN A 141 31.17 4.08 24.04
CA GLN A 141 29.93 3.49 24.55
C GLN A 141 28.72 3.77 23.64
N THR A 142 28.70 4.94 22.99
CA THR A 142 27.57 5.47 22.21
C THR A 142 28.01 5.94 20.82
N TYR A 143 27.10 5.89 19.84
CA TYR A 143 27.37 6.42 18.49
C TYR A 143 27.58 7.94 18.51
N GLU A 144 26.88 8.64 19.41
CA GLU A 144 27.02 10.08 19.63
C GLU A 144 28.43 10.47 20.09
N ASN A 145 29.02 9.70 21.02
CA ASN A 145 30.33 10.01 21.56
C ASN A 145 31.42 9.75 20.51
N PHE A 146 31.26 8.73 19.67
CA PHE A 146 32.15 8.51 18.52
C PHE A 146 32.01 9.61 17.46
N PHE A 147 30.79 10.06 17.17
CA PHE A 147 30.59 11.17 16.24
C PHE A 147 31.27 12.46 16.72
N THR A 148 31.15 12.77 18.02
CA THR A 148 31.64 14.03 18.59
C THR A 148 33.16 14.04 18.82
N CYS A 149 33.70 12.94 19.35
CA CYS A 149 35.09 12.86 19.82
C CYS A 149 36.00 11.98 18.94
N GLY A 150 35.42 11.23 18.01
CA GLY A 150 36.14 10.27 17.17
C GLY A 150 37.07 10.93 16.16
N ARG A 151 38.23 10.32 15.95
CA ARG A 151 39.17 10.66 14.87
C ARG A 151 39.53 9.42 14.09
N VAL A 152 39.48 9.51 12.77
CA VAL A 152 39.77 8.40 11.85
C VAL A 152 40.93 8.73 10.93
N LYS A 153 41.68 7.70 10.56
CA LYS A 153 42.78 7.77 9.59
C LYS A 153 42.44 6.85 8.41
N PHE A 154 42.44 7.39 7.19
CA PHE A 154 42.20 6.61 5.99
C PHE A 154 43.49 5.98 5.47
N GLN A 155 43.38 4.84 4.81
CA GLN A 155 44.52 4.12 4.24
C GLN A 155 45.17 5.01 3.16
N GLY A 156 46.45 5.36 3.36
CA GLY A 156 47.21 6.26 2.48
C GLY A 156 47.27 7.73 2.91
N ASP A 157 46.53 8.14 3.94
CA ASP A 157 46.55 9.51 4.46
C ASP A 157 47.24 9.55 5.84
N ASN A 158 48.22 10.44 6.04
CA ASN A 158 48.98 10.51 7.30
C ASN A 158 48.33 11.42 8.36
N THR A 159 47.16 11.98 8.04
CA THR A 159 46.46 12.96 8.87
C THR A 159 45.30 12.32 9.64
N LEU A 160 45.13 12.70 10.91
CA LEU A 160 43.98 12.35 11.74
C LEU A 160 42.86 13.35 11.45
N SER A 161 41.77 12.88 10.85
CA SER A 161 40.60 13.71 10.56
C SER A 161 39.49 13.48 11.59
N SER A 162 38.78 14.55 11.96
CA SER A 162 37.62 14.47 12.84
C SER A 162 36.45 13.77 12.15
N VAL A 163 35.82 12.81 12.82
CA VAL A 163 34.63 12.09 12.30
C VAL A 163 33.50 13.08 12.02
N LYS A 164 33.27 14.03 12.93
CA LYS A 164 32.27 15.09 12.79
C LYS A 164 32.45 15.90 11.50
N GLU A 165 33.67 16.33 11.20
CA GLU A 165 33.96 17.16 10.02
C GLU A 165 33.70 16.40 8.72
N ILE A 166 34.08 15.12 8.67
CA ILE A 166 33.87 14.26 7.49
C ILE A 166 32.37 14.07 7.24
N VAL A 167 31.62 13.72 8.29
CA VAL A 167 30.18 13.46 8.19
C VAL A 167 29.43 14.72 7.78
N ILE A 168 29.70 15.87 8.41
CA ILE A 168 29.03 17.14 8.08
C ILE A 168 29.33 17.56 6.64
N LYS A 169 30.59 17.45 6.20
CA LYS A 169 30.97 17.78 4.83
C LYS A 169 30.25 16.88 3.81
N ASN A 170 30.22 15.58 4.06
CA ASN A 170 29.52 14.65 3.18
C ASN A 170 28.00 14.87 3.22
N MET A 171 27.44 15.25 4.37
CA MET A 171 26.01 15.54 4.53
C MET A 171 25.59 16.80 3.78
N SER A 172 26.40 17.86 3.78
CA SER A 172 26.08 19.12 3.09
C SER A 172 25.89 18.99 1.58
N ASP A 173 26.50 17.98 0.96
CA ASP A 173 26.32 17.70 -0.48
C ASP A 173 24.90 17.18 -0.80
N PHE A 174 24.24 16.52 0.17
CA PHE A 174 22.92 15.89 -0.01
C PHE A 174 21.78 16.64 0.70
N VAL A 175 22.08 17.44 1.72
CA VAL A 175 21.09 18.16 2.55
C VAL A 175 21.21 19.68 2.32
N LYS A 176 21.00 20.13 1.08
CA LYS A 176 21.16 21.55 0.72
C LYS A 176 20.06 22.47 1.28
N ASN A 177 18.83 21.97 1.42
CA ASN A 177 17.66 22.75 1.87
C ASN A 177 16.99 22.11 3.11
N GLY A 178 17.72 21.30 3.89
CA GLY A 178 17.14 20.51 4.99
C GLY A 178 16.53 21.39 6.08
N HIS A 179 17.25 22.44 6.48
CA HIS A 179 16.82 23.38 7.52
C HIS A 179 15.54 24.14 7.11
N ASP A 180 15.45 24.63 5.86
CA ASP A 180 14.27 25.36 5.37
C ASP A 180 13.01 24.48 5.28
N LEU A 181 13.18 23.18 5.05
CA LEU A 181 12.09 22.20 5.02
C LEU A 181 11.62 21.85 6.44
N GLU A 182 12.56 21.63 7.35
CA GLU A 182 12.29 21.30 8.76
C GLU A 182 11.65 22.48 9.49
N GLU A 183 12.10 23.70 9.20
CA GLU A 183 11.50 24.93 9.72
C GLU A 183 10.11 25.20 9.11
N ALA A 184 9.90 24.89 7.83
CA ALA A 184 8.56 24.97 7.22
C ALA A 184 7.59 23.94 7.82
N GLU A 185 8.04 22.73 8.12
CA GLU A 185 7.26 21.67 8.77
C GLU A 185 6.92 22.05 10.22
N LYS A 186 7.88 22.59 10.97
CA LYS A 186 7.66 23.09 12.33
C LYS A 186 6.69 24.27 12.34
N GLN A 187 6.82 25.21 11.42
CA GLN A 187 5.89 26.33 11.28
C GLN A 187 4.47 25.86 10.88
N PHE A 188 4.36 24.83 10.04
CA PHE A 188 3.07 24.22 9.69
C PHE A 188 2.39 23.59 10.91
N HIS A 189 3.14 22.90 11.76
CA HIS A 189 2.62 22.30 12.99
C HIS A 189 2.35 23.30 14.13
N GLU A 190 3.13 24.38 14.25
CA GLU A 190 2.91 25.42 15.27
C GLU A 190 1.78 26.40 14.92
N LYS A 191 1.50 26.67 13.63
CA LYS A 191 0.59 27.74 13.23
C LYS A 191 -0.83 27.31 12.83
N ASP A 192 -1.13 26.02 12.67
CA ASP A 192 -2.49 25.59 12.27
C ASP A 192 -2.83 24.19 12.84
N PRO A 193 -3.64 24.09 13.90
CA PRO A 193 -4.65 23.06 13.97
C PRO A 193 -5.86 23.59 13.22
N LYS A 194 -5.76 23.78 11.90
CA LYS A 194 -6.94 24.09 11.11
C LYS A 194 -7.87 22.89 11.24
N GLU A 195 -8.96 23.11 11.96
CA GLU A 195 -10.11 22.24 11.94
C GLU A 195 -10.42 21.96 10.48
N ASP A 196 -10.23 20.70 10.06
CA ASP A 196 -10.61 20.24 8.74
C ASP A 196 -12.06 20.70 8.53
N ALA A 197 -12.38 21.41 7.44
CA ALA A 197 -13.76 21.83 7.17
C ALA A 197 -14.72 20.60 7.02
N TRP A 198 -14.16 19.39 6.94
CA TRP A 198 -14.86 18.11 7.09
C TRP A 198 -15.37 17.82 8.51
N CYS A 199 -14.76 18.41 9.54
CA CYS A 199 -15.14 18.28 10.95
C CYS A 199 -16.51 18.88 11.24
N GLU A 200 -16.86 20.00 10.58
CA GLU A 200 -18.17 20.65 10.74
C GLU A 200 -19.29 19.91 9.98
N LEU A 201 -18.99 19.37 8.80
CA LEU A 201 -19.97 18.63 7.98
C LEU A 201 -20.18 17.18 8.43
N CYS A 202 -19.20 16.60 9.13
CA CYS A 202 -19.23 15.22 9.59
C CYS A 202 -18.65 15.11 11.01
N PRO A 203 -19.38 15.53 12.05
CA PRO A 203 -18.91 15.50 13.43
C PRO A 203 -18.53 14.07 13.89
N GLU A 204 -19.15 13.03 13.34
CA GLU A 204 -18.73 11.64 13.58
C GLU A 204 -17.32 11.33 13.03
N ALA A 205 -16.89 11.95 11.92
CA ALA A 205 -15.55 11.77 11.37
C ALA A 205 -14.49 12.43 12.26
N GLU A 206 -14.78 13.61 12.82
CA GLU A 206 -13.88 14.27 13.77
C GLU A 206 -13.85 13.59 15.13
N VAL A 207 -14.99 13.09 15.62
CA VAL A 207 -15.01 12.24 16.83
C VAL A 207 -14.18 10.98 16.60
N ASN A 208 -14.32 10.29 15.44
CA ASN A 208 -13.46 9.14 15.12
C ASN A 208 -11.97 9.54 15.02
N ARG A 209 -11.66 10.73 14.47
CA ARG A 209 -10.29 11.23 14.33
C ARG A 209 -9.68 11.59 15.69
N ARG A 210 -10.44 12.26 16.57
CA ARG A 210 -10.05 12.60 17.94
C ARG A 210 -9.95 11.36 18.83
N GLU A 211 -10.87 10.41 18.72
CA GLU A 211 -10.77 9.09 19.35
C GLU A 211 -9.47 8.39 18.91
N CYS A 212 -9.09 8.44 17.62
CA CYS A 212 -7.80 7.92 17.16
C CYS A 212 -6.60 8.65 17.80
N ILE A 213 -6.66 9.96 17.97
CA ILE A 213 -5.58 10.77 18.57
C ILE A 213 -5.46 10.50 20.08
N ASP A 214 -6.57 10.48 20.81
CA ASP A 214 -6.63 10.26 22.27
C ASP A 214 -6.30 8.81 22.66
N GLU A 215 -6.54 7.83 21.78
CA GLU A 215 -6.08 6.44 21.94
C GLU A 215 -4.55 6.27 21.78
N GLY A 216 -3.78 7.36 21.61
CA GLY A 216 -2.34 7.30 21.38
C GLY A 216 -1.99 6.71 20.01
N LYS A 217 -2.96 6.53 19.10
CA LYS A 217 -2.71 6.24 17.69
C LYS A 217 -2.42 7.56 17.00
N VAL A 218 -1.21 8.06 17.23
CA VAL A 218 -0.57 8.93 16.26
C VAL A 218 -0.51 8.10 14.98
N SER A 219 -1.43 8.38 14.05
CA SER A 219 -1.18 8.08 12.65
C SER A 219 0.00 8.96 12.30
N SER A 220 1.21 8.44 12.55
CA SER A 220 2.36 8.92 11.81
C SER A 220 1.90 8.85 10.36
N VAL A 221 2.01 9.99 9.69
CA VAL A 221 2.18 10.03 8.24
C VAL A 221 2.99 8.80 7.85
N ILE A 222 2.65 8.17 6.74
CA ILE A 222 3.41 7.08 6.11
C ILE A 222 4.87 7.54 5.95
N GLU A 223 5.65 7.54 7.02
CA GLU A 223 7.02 7.13 7.00
C GLU A 223 6.90 5.69 6.56
N GLU A 224 7.28 5.45 5.30
CA GLU A 224 7.71 4.13 4.89
C GLU A 224 8.47 3.54 6.10
N ASP A 225 7.94 2.46 6.67
CA ASP A 225 8.64 1.63 7.66
C ASP A 225 9.92 1.15 6.97
N LEU A 226 10.92 2.03 6.93
CA LEU A 226 12.30 1.78 6.59
C LEU A 226 12.95 1.31 7.87
N SER A 227 12.36 0.30 8.51
CA SER A 227 13.07 -0.53 9.46
C SER A 227 14.14 -1.27 8.64
N ILE A 228 15.34 -0.70 8.58
CA ILE A 228 16.49 -1.35 7.97
C ILE A 228 16.80 -2.59 8.83
N PRO A 229 16.80 -3.81 8.25
CA PRO A 229 17.07 -5.06 8.99
C PRO A 229 18.36 -5.01 9.82
N ASP A 230 19.35 -4.24 9.36
CA ASP A 230 20.67 -4.12 9.98
C ASP A 230 20.68 -3.31 11.29
N LEU A 231 19.62 -2.56 11.61
CA LEU A 231 19.54 -1.70 12.79
C LEU A 231 18.73 -2.31 13.95
N ASN A 232 18.15 -3.50 13.75
CA ASN A 232 17.43 -4.22 14.79
C ASN A 232 18.34 -5.23 15.50
N GLU A 233 18.28 -5.30 16.83
CA GLU A 233 18.82 -6.44 17.57
C GLU A 233 18.17 -7.72 17.05
N LYS A 234 19.00 -8.71 16.69
CA LYS A 234 18.60 -9.97 16.03
C LYS A 234 17.43 -10.63 16.75
N SER A 235 16.23 -10.33 16.28
CA SER A 235 15.00 -11.03 16.56
C SER A 235 14.17 -11.03 15.27
N SER A 236 13.55 -12.17 15.04
CA SER A 236 12.95 -12.66 13.79
C SER A 236 12.17 -11.63 12.96
N SER A 237 12.49 -11.65 11.66
CA SER A 237 11.95 -10.89 10.54
C SER A 237 10.45 -11.05 10.26
N SER A 238 9.77 -9.94 9.89
CA SER A 238 8.82 -9.90 8.78
C SER A 238 8.60 -8.46 8.28
N VAL A 239 8.69 -8.25 6.96
CA VAL A 239 8.44 -6.96 6.29
C VAL A 239 6.94 -6.84 6.02
N GLY A 240 6.24 -6.07 6.84
CA GLY A 240 4.80 -5.86 6.76
C GLY A 240 4.46 -4.52 6.10
N THR A 241 3.67 -4.55 5.01
CA THR A 241 2.63 -3.53 4.91
C THR A 241 1.62 -3.90 6.00
N ASN A 242 1.64 -3.15 7.09
CA ASN A 242 0.79 -3.39 8.26
C ASN A 242 -0.68 -3.19 7.85
N LEU A 243 -1.36 -4.29 7.53
CA LEU A 243 -2.82 -4.39 7.54
C LEU A 243 -3.22 -4.39 9.01
N LEU A 244 -3.34 -3.19 9.59
CA LEU A 244 -3.74 -3.04 10.98
C LEU A 244 -5.16 -3.58 11.13
N SER A 245 -5.33 -4.63 11.92
CA SER A 245 -6.62 -4.97 12.52
C SER A 245 -6.93 -3.86 13.53
N VAL A 246 -7.68 -2.85 13.11
CA VAL A 246 -8.12 -1.79 14.02
C VAL A 246 -9.07 -2.41 15.03
N SER A 247 -8.53 -2.74 16.20
CA SER A 247 -9.31 -3.18 17.36
C SER A 247 -9.93 -1.94 17.99
N LEU A 248 -11.20 -1.66 17.66
CA LEU A 248 -12.02 -0.69 18.39
C LEU A 248 -12.13 -1.16 19.83
N THR A 249 -11.93 -0.25 20.80
CA THR A 249 -11.97 -0.65 22.20
C THR A 249 -13.42 -0.95 22.63
N LYS A 250 -13.59 -1.78 23.68
CA LYS A 250 -14.92 -2.14 24.19
C LYS A 250 -15.74 -0.90 24.57
N ASN A 251 -15.09 0.16 25.04
CA ASN A 251 -15.75 1.37 25.49
C ASN A 251 -16.34 2.19 24.32
N GLU A 252 -15.69 2.18 23.16
CA GLU A 252 -16.15 2.89 21.96
C GLU A 252 -17.30 2.17 21.24
N ILE A 253 -17.25 0.83 21.22
CA ILE A 253 -18.20 0.05 20.40
C ILE A 253 -19.53 -0.23 21.12
N ILE A 254 -19.54 -0.32 22.45
CA ILE A 254 -20.75 -0.61 23.23
C ILE A 254 -21.85 0.45 23.00
N PRO A 255 -21.57 1.76 23.05
CA PRO A 255 -22.54 2.79 22.69
C PRO A 255 -23.08 2.61 21.27
N ARG A 256 -22.21 2.33 20.31
CA ARG A 256 -22.57 2.12 18.89
C ARG A 256 -23.50 0.92 18.71
N LEU A 257 -23.20 -0.21 19.33
CA LEU A 257 -24.04 -1.40 19.31
C LEU A 257 -25.44 -1.15 19.92
N ARG A 258 -25.52 -0.30 20.95
CA ARG A 258 -26.78 0.08 21.59
C ARG A 258 -27.60 1.05 20.74
N SER A 259 -26.95 1.94 19.99
CA SER A 259 -27.61 2.91 19.11
C SER A 259 -28.15 2.32 17.80
N LEU A 260 -27.86 1.06 17.49
CA LEU A 260 -28.36 0.41 16.28
C LEU A 260 -29.89 0.31 16.27
N ASN A 261 -30.50 0.70 15.16
CA ASN A 261 -31.92 0.52 14.92
C ASN A 261 -32.29 -0.95 14.70
N VAL A 262 -33.60 -1.24 14.61
CA VAL A 262 -34.11 -2.62 14.51
C VAL A 262 -33.58 -3.35 13.28
N LYS A 263 -33.53 -2.67 12.11
CA LYS A 263 -33.06 -3.28 10.86
C LYS A 263 -31.54 -3.50 10.84
N GLN A 264 -30.76 -2.51 11.26
CA GLN A 264 -29.31 -2.60 11.43
C GLN A 264 -28.96 -3.72 12.39
N ARG A 265 -29.67 -3.83 13.52
CA ARG A 265 -29.47 -4.89 14.51
C ARG A 265 -29.81 -6.28 13.95
N ARG A 266 -30.88 -6.40 13.15
CA ARG A 266 -31.23 -7.66 12.46
C ARG A 266 -30.12 -8.11 11.50
N ILE A 267 -29.56 -7.18 10.73
CA ILE A 267 -28.42 -7.47 9.84
C ILE A 267 -27.21 -7.91 10.66
N LEU A 268 -26.87 -7.19 11.73
CA LEU A 268 -25.77 -7.54 12.62
C LEU A 268 -25.94 -8.94 13.21
N TYR A 269 -27.13 -9.29 13.72
CA TYR A 269 -27.38 -10.61 14.29
C TYR A 269 -27.27 -11.73 13.25
N LYS A 270 -27.66 -11.47 12.00
CA LYS A 270 -27.49 -12.44 10.92
C LYS A 270 -26.02 -12.73 10.64
N VAL A 271 -25.18 -11.69 10.53
CA VAL A 271 -23.73 -11.86 10.35
C VAL A 271 -23.12 -12.53 11.58
N ARG A 272 -23.56 -12.14 12.77
CA ARG A 272 -23.11 -12.71 14.05
C ARG A 272 -23.42 -14.21 14.13
N ASP A 273 -24.63 -14.63 13.78
CA ASP A 273 -25.01 -16.05 13.80
C ASP A 273 -24.14 -16.87 12.85
N TRP A 274 -23.89 -16.36 11.64
CA TRP A 274 -22.94 -16.97 10.71
C TRP A 274 -21.53 -17.11 11.31
N CYS A 275 -21.03 -16.06 11.98
CA CYS A 275 -19.72 -16.08 12.64
C CYS A 275 -19.68 -17.11 13.79
N ILE A 276 -20.74 -17.21 14.59
CA ILE A 276 -20.84 -18.18 15.69
C ILE A 276 -20.85 -19.61 15.15
N GLN A 277 -21.58 -19.86 14.06
CA GLN A 277 -21.58 -21.17 13.41
C GLN A 277 -20.17 -21.56 12.94
N LYS A 278 -19.44 -20.63 12.32
CA LYS A 278 -18.03 -20.82 11.94
C LYS A 278 -17.12 -21.07 13.14
N ALA A 279 -17.25 -20.26 14.20
CA ALA A 279 -16.46 -20.41 15.44
C ALA A 279 -16.67 -21.76 16.12
N ASN A 280 -17.89 -22.30 16.05
CA ASN A 280 -18.23 -23.64 16.56
C ASN A 280 -17.81 -24.80 15.62
N GLY A 281 -16.99 -24.54 14.60
CA GLY A 281 -16.49 -25.56 13.68
C GLY A 281 -17.47 -26.02 12.61
N LYS A 282 -18.63 -25.37 12.45
CA LYS A 282 -19.54 -25.63 11.33
C LYS A 282 -19.02 -24.98 10.05
N THR A 283 -19.44 -25.49 8.90
CA THR A 283 -19.13 -24.93 7.58
C THR A 283 -20.39 -24.34 6.94
N PRO A 284 -20.92 -23.20 7.43
CA PRO A 284 -22.04 -22.54 6.77
C PRO A 284 -21.62 -22.03 5.39
N GLU A 285 -22.59 -21.92 4.48
CA GLU A 285 -22.40 -21.32 3.16
C GLU A 285 -21.91 -19.86 3.30
N PRO A 286 -21.03 -19.38 2.41
CA PRO A 286 -20.56 -17.99 2.45
C PRO A 286 -21.73 -17.00 2.35
N LEU A 287 -21.68 -15.96 3.19
CA LEU A 287 -22.70 -14.92 3.22
C LEU A 287 -22.39 -13.89 2.12
N HIS A 288 -23.28 -13.75 1.15
CA HIS A 288 -23.24 -12.65 0.17
C HIS A 288 -24.39 -11.69 0.46
N LEU A 289 -24.07 -10.54 1.07
CA LEU A 289 -25.05 -9.57 1.54
C LEU A 289 -24.81 -8.22 0.88
N PHE A 290 -25.85 -7.63 0.31
CA PHE A 290 -25.86 -6.25 -0.17
C PHE A 290 -26.69 -5.37 0.76
N ILE A 291 -26.02 -4.52 1.52
CA ILE A 291 -26.64 -3.54 2.41
C ILE A 291 -26.77 -2.22 1.67
N THR A 292 -28.01 -1.82 1.39
CA THR A 292 -28.32 -0.56 0.72
C THR A 292 -29.14 0.37 1.60
N GLY A 293 -29.19 1.65 1.23
CA GLY A 293 -29.96 2.65 1.95
C GLY A 293 -29.51 4.06 1.57
N GLY A 294 -30.40 5.03 1.75
CA GLY A 294 -30.13 6.43 1.40
C GLY A 294 -28.96 7.05 2.15
N ALA A 295 -28.61 8.28 1.77
CA ALA A 295 -27.63 9.05 2.54
C ALA A 295 -28.12 9.21 4.00
N GLY A 296 -27.21 9.07 4.95
CA GLY A 296 -27.54 9.27 6.37
C GLY A 296 -28.24 8.11 7.08
N THR A 297 -28.42 6.93 6.47
CA THR A 297 -29.05 5.76 7.12
C THR A 297 -28.13 4.97 8.08
N GLY A 298 -26.92 5.47 8.34
CA GLY A 298 -25.97 4.82 9.26
C GLY A 298 -25.23 3.59 8.71
N LYS A 299 -25.06 3.48 7.38
CA LYS A 299 -24.33 2.37 6.73
C LYS A 299 -22.92 2.15 7.30
N SER A 300 -22.09 3.20 7.35
CA SER A 300 -20.72 3.11 7.87
C SER A 300 -20.69 2.78 9.37
N HIS A 301 -21.67 3.25 10.13
CA HIS A 301 -21.84 2.89 11.55
C HIS A 301 -22.13 1.39 11.72
N LEU A 302 -22.97 0.81 10.87
CA LEU A 302 -23.24 -0.62 10.84
C LEU A 302 -22.00 -1.44 10.44
N ILE A 303 -21.21 -0.97 9.46
CA ILE A 303 -19.94 -1.62 9.07
C ILE A 303 -19.01 -1.78 10.27
N LYS A 304 -18.80 -0.70 11.04
CA LYS A 304 -17.93 -0.73 12.24
C LYS A 304 -18.43 -1.74 13.28
N CYS A 305 -19.75 -1.81 13.50
CA CYS A 305 -20.34 -2.79 14.42
C CYS A 305 -20.16 -4.24 13.94
N ILE A 306 -20.37 -4.49 12.64
CA ILE A 306 -20.20 -5.82 12.03
C ILE A 306 -18.73 -6.24 12.13
N GLN A 307 -17.80 -5.35 11.76
CA GLN A 307 -16.36 -5.62 11.84
C GLN A 307 -15.96 -6.04 13.26
N TYR A 308 -16.35 -5.27 14.27
CA TYR A 308 -15.99 -5.58 15.65
C TYR A 308 -16.52 -6.94 16.12
N GLU A 309 -17.82 -7.20 15.97
CA GLU A 309 -18.42 -8.46 16.42
C GLU A 309 -17.90 -9.66 15.64
N ALA A 310 -17.75 -9.53 14.31
CA ALA A 310 -17.23 -10.60 13.47
C ALA A 310 -15.77 -10.91 13.79
N THR A 311 -14.89 -9.90 13.87
CA THR A 311 -13.49 -10.11 14.24
C THR A 311 -13.36 -10.74 15.62
N ARG A 312 -14.14 -10.28 16.60
CA ARG A 312 -14.13 -10.84 17.97
C ARG A 312 -14.51 -12.32 18.00
N ILE A 313 -15.54 -12.72 17.25
CA ILE A 313 -16.03 -14.11 17.25
C ILE A 313 -15.10 -15.00 16.43
N LEU A 314 -14.67 -14.52 15.26
CA LEU A 314 -13.83 -15.29 14.35
C LEU A 314 -12.37 -15.38 14.81
N ALA A 315 -11.90 -14.50 15.69
CA ALA A 315 -10.59 -14.64 16.33
C ALA A 315 -10.43 -15.98 17.08
N GLN A 316 -11.52 -16.64 17.47
CA GLN A 316 -11.48 -17.98 18.08
C GLN A 316 -11.12 -19.09 17.07
N THR A 317 -11.20 -18.79 15.78
CA THR A 317 -10.90 -19.74 14.69
C THR A 317 -9.45 -19.67 14.21
N THR A 318 -8.66 -18.73 14.73
CA THR A 318 -7.27 -18.50 14.34
C THR A 318 -6.34 -18.78 15.51
N ASN A 319 -5.11 -19.17 15.21
CA ASN A 319 -4.10 -19.46 16.23
C ASN A 319 -3.36 -18.19 16.65
N ASN A 320 -3.22 -17.22 15.74
CA ASN A 320 -2.58 -15.94 16.04
C ASN A 320 -3.65 -14.83 16.15
N PRO A 321 -3.48 -13.92 17.12
CA PRO A 321 -4.36 -12.76 17.25
C PRO A 321 -4.20 -11.75 16.10
N ASP A 322 -3.06 -11.80 15.39
CA ASP A 322 -2.76 -10.92 14.25
C ASP A 322 -3.36 -11.42 12.93
N ASP A 323 -3.97 -12.61 12.92
CA ASP A 323 -4.56 -13.19 11.72
C ASP A 323 -5.81 -12.41 11.28
N LEU A 324 -5.80 -11.96 10.02
CA LEU A 324 -6.88 -11.14 9.48
C LEU A 324 -8.08 -11.99 9.09
N THR A 325 -9.13 -11.96 9.91
CA THR A 325 -10.41 -12.67 9.65
C THR A 325 -11.43 -11.83 8.88
N VAL A 326 -11.42 -10.51 9.09
CA VAL A 326 -12.33 -9.55 8.44
C VAL A 326 -11.52 -8.44 7.79
N LEU A 327 -11.74 -8.19 6.50
CA LEU A 327 -11.07 -7.14 5.74
C LEU A 327 -12.07 -6.08 5.31
N LEU A 328 -11.79 -4.82 5.63
CA LEU A 328 -12.56 -3.66 5.19
C LEU A 328 -11.94 -3.04 3.94
N THR A 329 -12.76 -2.82 2.92
CA THR A 329 -12.32 -2.20 1.67
C THR A 329 -13.30 -1.18 1.13
N ALA A 330 -12.79 -0.24 0.34
CA ALA A 330 -13.60 0.69 -0.45
C ALA A 330 -12.92 0.99 -1.80
N PRO A 331 -13.64 1.51 -2.82
CA PRO A 331 -13.05 1.84 -4.12
C PRO A 331 -12.18 3.11 -4.10
N THR A 332 -12.47 4.07 -3.21
CA THR A 332 -11.74 5.35 -3.10
C THR A 332 -10.94 5.44 -1.79
N GLY A 333 -9.87 6.23 -1.79
CA GLY A 333 -9.02 6.42 -0.61
C GLY A 333 -9.78 7.05 0.56
N THR A 334 -10.57 8.09 0.29
CA THR A 334 -11.39 8.76 1.30
C THR A 334 -12.43 7.83 1.94
N ALA A 335 -13.12 7.02 1.13
CA ALA A 335 -14.09 6.06 1.67
C ALA A 335 -13.41 4.96 2.48
N ALA A 336 -12.25 4.47 2.02
CA ALA A 336 -11.47 3.47 2.76
C ALA A 336 -11.01 4.03 4.11
N PHE A 337 -10.55 5.28 4.15
CA PHE A 337 -10.15 5.96 5.38
C PHE A 337 -11.30 6.07 6.39
N ASN A 338 -12.51 6.43 5.93
CA ASN A 338 -13.69 6.60 6.80
C ASN A 338 -14.09 5.34 7.58
N ILE A 339 -13.85 4.16 6.99
CA ILE A 339 -14.10 2.87 7.62
C ILE A 339 -12.84 2.25 8.25
N HIS A 340 -11.71 2.98 8.27
CA HIS A 340 -10.40 2.46 8.67
C HIS A 340 -9.99 1.17 7.91
N GLY A 341 -10.33 1.13 6.63
CA GLY A 341 -10.02 0.05 5.70
C GLY A 341 -8.99 0.45 4.65
N LEU A 342 -8.86 -0.37 3.63
CA LEU A 342 -7.95 -0.15 2.51
C LEU A 342 -8.70 0.03 1.19
N THR A 343 -8.04 0.60 0.19
CA THR A 343 -8.63 0.56 -1.15
C THR A 343 -8.68 -0.88 -1.67
N ILE A 344 -9.71 -1.27 -2.44
CA ILE A 344 -9.79 -2.61 -3.06
C ILE A 344 -8.50 -2.93 -3.85
N HIS A 345 -7.99 -1.93 -4.56
CA HIS A 345 -6.77 -2.03 -5.37
C HIS A 345 -5.54 -2.36 -4.51
N SER A 346 -5.34 -1.64 -3.39
CA SER A 346 -4.20 -1.89 -2.50
C SER A 346 -4.36 -3.17 -1.69
N ALA A 347 -5.56 -3.47 -1.19
CA ALA A 347 -5.83 -4.63 -0.34
C ALA A 347 -5.61 -5.96 -1.08
N LEU A 348 -6.03 -6.02 -2.35
CA LEU A 348 -5.95 -7.24 -3.15
C LEU A 348 -4.81 -7.21 -4.17
N GLY A 349 -4.07 -6.12 -4.31
CA GLY A 349 -3.02 -5.96 -5.33
C GLY A 349 -3.58 -5.95 -6.75
N ILE A 350 -4.73 -5.31 -6.96
CA ILE A 350 -5.38 -5.17 -8.27
C ILE A 350 -4.88 -3.88 -8.93
N PHE A 351 -4.42 -3.97 -10.18
CA PHE A 351 -3.94 -2.80 -10.91
C PHE A 351 -5.09 -1.88 -11.36
N LYS A 352 -4.82 -0.59 -11.47
CA LYS A 352 -5.79 0.41 -11.97
C LYS A 352 -6.22 0.13 -13.42
N SER A 353 -5.32 -0.42 -14.24
CA SER A 353 -5.66 -0.92 -15.57
C SER A 353 -6.18 -2.34 -15.45
N LEU A 354 -7.51 -2.49 -15.58
CA LEU A 354 -8.21 -3.77 -15.53
C LEU A 354 -8.11 -4.50 -16.88
N SER A 355 -6.90 -4.66 -17.41
CA SER A 355 -6.63 -5.41 -18.64
C SER A 355 -6.21 -6.85 -18.32
N PRO A 356 -6.62 -7.86 -19.12
CA PRO A 356 -6.26 -9.26 -18.91
C PRO A 356 -4.75 -9.47 -18.79
N ASP A 357 -3.95 -8.72 -19.56
CA ASP A 357 -2.48 -8.81 -19.58
C ASP A 357 -1.81 -8.29 -18.31
N HIS A 358 -2.54 -7.59 -17.45
CA HIS A 358 -2.06 -7.09 -16.16
C HIS A 358 -2.67 -7.85 -14.97
N ALA A 359 -3.39 -8.96 -15.23
CA ALA A 359 -4.05 -9.76 -14.20
C ALA A 359 -3.06 -10.58 -13.34
N THR A 360 -1.91 -10.93 -13.90
CA THR A 360 -0.93 -11.81 -13.25
C THR A 360 0.01 -10.99 -12.37
N LEU A 361 -0.22 -11.05 -11.05
CA LEU A 361 0.81 -10.66 -10.09
C LEU A 361 2.00 -11.63 -10.18
N SER A 362 3.19 -11.16 -9.82
CA SER A 362 4.34 -12.06 -9.61
C SER A 362 4.04 -13.06 -8.50
N GLU A 363 4.62 -14.25 -8.59
CA GLU A 363 4.39 -15.33 -7.62
C GLU A 363 4.70 -14.87 -6.18
N ASP A 364 5.76 -14.10 -5.99
CA ASP A 364 6.15 -13.52 -4.69
C ASP A 364 5.03 -12.66 -4.09
N LYS A 365 4.44 -11.76 -4.88
CA LYS A 365 3.36 -10.87 -4.42
C LYS A 365 2.10 -11.66 -4.09
N ILE A 366 1.79 -12.69 -4.88
CA ILE A 366 0.66 -13.57 -4.59
C ILE A 366 0.92 -14.34 -3.30
N ASN A 367 2.13 -14.86 -3.09
CA ASN A 367 2.49 -15.60 -1.88
C ASN A 367 2.45 -14.70 -0.63
N SER A 368 2.89 -13.45 -0.73
CA SER A 368 2.71 -12.46 0.34
C SER A 368 1.23 -12.19 0.65
N LEU A 369 0.39 -12.04 -0.38
CA LEU A 369 -1.06 -11.88 -0.19
C LEU A 369 -1.70 -13.14 0.39
N ARG A 370 -1.23 -14.32 0.01
CA ARG A 370 -1.69 -15.61 0.53
C ARG A 370 -1.47 -15.72 2.03
N SER A 371 -0.25 -15.46 2.48
CA SER A 371 0.06 -15.47 3.90
C SER A 371 -0.77 -14.44 4.68
N LYS A 372 -0.93 -13.22 4.13
CA LYS A 372 -1.72 -12.16 4.78
C LYS A 372 -3.22 -12.43 4.86
N LEU A 373 -3.78 -13.09 3.85
CA LEU A 373 -5.23 -13.30 3.72
C LEU A 373 -5.61 -14.77 3.92
N GLU A 374 -4.73 -15.58 4.51
CA GLU A 374 -4.93 -17.01 4.71
C GLU A 374 -6.20 -17.30 5.52
N HIS A 375 -6.41 -16.55 6.60
CA HIS A 375 -7.54 -16.69 7.51
C HIS A 375 -8.72 -15.76 7.19
N LEU A 376 -8.67 -15.01 6.09
CA LEU A 376 -9.76 -14.12 5.68
C LEU A 376 -11.08 -14.89 5.48
N GLN A 377 -12.13 -14.48 6.19
CA GLN A 377 -13.46 -15.10 6.10
C GLN A 377 -14.52 -14.13 5.58
N ILE A 378 -14.40 -12.84 5.90
CA ILE A 378 -15.35 -11.80 5.48
C ILE A 378 -14.60 -10.65 4.81
N LEU A 379 -15.02 -10.30 3.59
CA LEU A 379 -14.61 -9.07 2.90
C LEU A 379 -15.78 -8.10 2.87
N ILE A 380 -15.60 -6.92 3.45
CA ILE A 380 -16.57 -5.83 3.40
C ILE A 380 -16.12 -4.83 2.33
N ILE A 381 -17.04 -4.45 1.44
CA ILE A 381 -16.81 -3.47 0.38
C ILE A 381 -17.78 -2.32 0.59
N ASP A 382 -17.31 -1.19 1.13
CA ASP A 382 -18.08 0.05 1.20
C ASP A 382 -18.06 0.80 -0.14
N GLU A 383 -19.04 1.69 -0.34
CA GLU A 383 -19.27 2.43 -1.58
C GLU A 383 -19.29 1.56 -2.85
N ILE A 384 -20.01 0.43 -2.78
CA ILE A 384 -20.15 -0.52 -3.91
C ILE A 384 -20.71 0.13 -5.19
N SER A 385 -21.38 1.28 -5.08
CA SER A 385 -21.88 2.08 -6.20
C SER A 385 -20.79 2.46 -7.21
N MET A 386 -19.56 2.66 -6.74
CA MET A 386 -18.41 3.01 -7.57
C MET A 386 -17.64 1.78 -8.10
N VAL A 387 -18.07 0.56 -7.76
CA VAL A 387 -17.48 -0.69 -8.25
C VAL A 387 -18.18 -1.13 -9.54
N ASN A 388 -17.39 -1.52 -10.54
CA ASN A 388 -17.91 -2.05 -11.80
C ASN A 388 -17.81 -3.59 -11.85
N LYS A 389 -18.50 -4.21 -12.81
CA LYS A 389 -18.52 -5.68 -12.97
C LYS A 389 -17.12 -6.28 -13.11
N LYS A 390 -16.23 -5.59 -13.85
CA LYS A 390 -14.85 -6.04 -14.06
C LYS A 390 -14.05 -6.06 -12.76
N LEU A 391 -14.12 -5.00 -11.96
CA LEU A 391 -13.43 -4.92 -10.68
C LEU A 391 -13.93 -6.01 -9.73
N LEU A 392 -15.25 -6.25 -9.67
CA LEU A 392 -15.82 -7.33 -8.87
C LEU A 392 -15.34 -8.72 -9.34
N PHE A 393 -15.23 -8.93 -10.66
CA PHE A 393 -14.64 -10.14 -11.22
C PHE A 393 -13.17 -10.32 -10.83
N PHE A 394 -12.37 -9.25 -10.87
CA PHE A 394 -10.98 -9.30 -10.40
C PHE A 394 -10.86 -9.58 -8.90
N VAL A 395 -11.78 -9.06 -8.09
CA VAL A 395 -11.88 -9.42 -6.66
C VAL A 395 -12.14 -10.91 -6.50
N HIS A 396 -13.11 -11.46 -7.24
CA HIS A 396 -13.43 -12.88 -7.24
C HIS A 396 -12.22 -13.76 -7.62
N GLU A 397 -11.57 -13.45 -8.75
CA GLU A 397 -10.39 -14.18 -9.23
C GLU A 397 -9.24 -14.10 -8.22
N ARG A 398 -8.98 -12.91 -7.66
CA ARG A 398 -7.87 -12.73 -6.71
C ARG A 398 -8.10 -13.49 -5.41
N LEU A 399 -9.32 -13.49 -4.88
CA LEU A 399 -9.66 -14.28 -3.70
C LEU A 399 -9.54 -15.79 -3.97
N ARG A 400 -9.92 -16.27 -5.15
CA ARG A 400 -9.70 -17.67 -5.56
C ARG A 400 -8.22 -18.03 -5.63
N GLN A 401 -7.40 -17.18 -6.25
CA GLN A 401 -5.94 -17.36 -6.33
C GLN A 401 -5.26 -17.39 -4.95
N VAL A 402 -5.74 -16.58 -4.02
CA VAL A 402 -5.27 -16.51 -2.63
C VAL A 402 -5.70 -17.75 -1.85
N LYS A 403 -6.97 -18.16 -1.94
CA LYS A 403 -7.53 -19.30 -1.18
C LYS A 403 -7.23 -20.67 -1.78
N LYS A 404 -6.63 -20.73 -2.98
CA LYS A 404 -6.35 -21.98 -3.73
C LYS A 404 -7.60 -22.88 -3.84
N ARG A 405 -8.73 -22.29 -4.19
CA ARG A 405 -10.03 -23.00 -4.34
C ARG A 405 -10.36 -23.25 -5.82
N PRO A 406 -11.10 -24.34 -6.13
CA PRO A 406 -11.50 -24.66 -7.50
C PRO A 406 -12.46 -23.62 -8.09
N ASP A 407 -12.65 -23.66 -9.40
CA ASP A 407 -13.36 -22.63 -10.17
C ASP A 407 -14.80 -22.39 -9.75
N ASN A 408 -15.46 -23.43 -9.23
CA ASN A 408 -16.85 -23.36 -8.79
C ASN A 408 -17.02 -22.65 -7.43
N CYS A 409 -15.92 -22.30 -6.74
CA CYS A 409 -15.96 -21.68 -5.42
C CYS A 409 -16.01 -20.15 -5.54
N LEU A 410 -17.22 -19.59 -5.41
CA LEU A 410 -17.45 -18.15 -5.45
C LEU A 410 -16.60 -17.42 -4.40
N PHE A 411 -15.85 -16.41 -4.86
CA PHE A 411 -14.94 -15.59 -4.05
C PHE A 411 -13.94 -16.40 -3.21
N GLY A 412 -13.59 -17.62 -3.64
CA GLY A 412 -12.71 -18.50 -2.86
C GLY A 412 -13.30 -18.96 -1.52
N GLY A 413 -14.63 -18.89 -1.36
CA GLY A 413 -15.34 -19.26 -0.13
C GLY A 413 -15.35 -18.16 0.94
N VAL A 414 -14.95 -16.94 0.57
CA VAL A 414 -15.00 -15.75 1.43
C VAL A 414 -16.39 -15.11 1.34
N SER A 415 -16.98 -14.78 2.48
CA SER A 415 -18.25 -14.04 2.56
C SER A 415 -18.05 -12.59 2.12
N ILE A 416 -18.93 -12.07 1.26
CA ILE A 416 -18.86 -10.69 0.76
C ILE A 416 -20.02 -9.88 1.32
N ILE A 417 -19.69 -8.80 2.03
CA ILE A 417 -20.68 -7.80 2.48
C ILE A 417 -20.45 -6.53 1.67
N ALA A 418 -21.28 -6.31 0.66
CA ALA A 418 -21.28 -5.09 -0.13
C ALA A 418 -22.18 -4.05 0.53
N VAL A 419 -21.69 -2.82 0.68
CA VAL A 419 -22.42 -1.71 1.29
C VAL A 419 -22.37 -0.51 0.36
N GLY A 420 -23.50 0.16 0.15
CA GLY A 420 -23.55 1.39 -0.63
C GLY A 420 -24.92 1.69 -1.22
N ASP A 421 -24.97 2.72 -2.05
CA ASP A 421 -26.21 3.21 -2.65
C ASP A 421 -26.02 3.50 -4.14
N PHE A 422 -26.70 2.75 -5.02
CA PHE A 422 -26.57 2.91 -6.48
C PHE A 422 -27.20 4.21 -7.02
N TYR A 423 -27.94 4.95 -6.19
CA TYR A 423 -28.39 6.30 -6.52
C TYR A 423 -27.29 7.36 -6.35
N GLN A 424 -26.14 6.99 -5.79
CA GLN A 424 -24.97 7.85 -5.70
C GLN A 424 -24.11 7.79 -6.98
N LEU A 425 -22.86 8.23 -6.89
CA LEU A 425 -21.93 8.30 -8.01
C LEU A 425 -21.66 6.90 -8.59
N PRO A 426 -21.87 6.69 -9.91
CA PRO A 426 -21.53 5.44 -10.57
C PRO A 426 -20.02 5.32 -10.78
N PRO A 427 -19.53 4.15 -11.22
CA PRO A 427 -18.11 3.95 -11.49
C PRO A 427 -17.59 4.91 -12.58
N VAL A 428 -16.43 5.51 -12.34
CA VAL A 428 -15.82 6.51 -13.23
C VAL A 428 -15.49 5.89 -14.60
N ARG A 429 -15.74 6.63 -15.69
CA ARG A 429 -15.40 6.27 -17.09
C ARG A 429 -15.83 4.85 -17.50
N THR A 430 -16.92 4.35 -16.94
CA THR A 430 -17.42 2.99 -17.17
C THR A 430 -18.63 3.00 -18.08
N LYS A 431 -18.69 2.08 -19.06
CA LYS A 431 -19.86 1.92 -19.95
C LYS A 431 -21.08 1.47 -19.14
N ARG A 432 -22.30 1.81 -19.58
CA ARG A 432 -23.53 1.43 -18.86
C ARG A 432 -23.63 -0.08 -18.61
N VAL A 433 -23.27 -0.91 -19.58
CA VAL A 433 -23.29 -2.39 -19.49
C VAL A 433 -22.34 -2.96 -18.43
N ASP A 434 -21.29 -2.22 -18.08
CA ASP A 434 -20.27 -2.64 -17.11
C ASP A 434 -20.65 -2.27 -15.66
N LYS A 435 -21.79 -1.60 -15.43
CA LYS A 435 -22.29 -1.24 -14.10
C LYS A 435 -23.00 -2.41 -13.43
N LEU A 436 -22.80 -2.61 -12.13
CA LEU A 436 -23.32 -3.78 -11.39
C LEU A 436 -24.84 -3.95 -11.47
N TYR A 437 -25.59 -2.84 -11.42
CA TYR A 437 -27.06 -2.83 -11.41
C TYR A 437 -27.70 -2.94 -12.80
N VAL A 438 -26.92 -3.03 -13.88
CA VAL A 438 -27.44 -3.23 -15.24
C VAL A 438 -27.34 -4.71 -15.56
N ASP A 439 -28.47 -5.36 -15.81
CA ASP A 439 -28.46 -6.77 -16.20
C ASP A 439 -27.95 -6.92 -17.64
N ASP A 440 -26.94 -7.76 -17.82
CA ASP A 440 -26.37 -8.12 -19.12
C ASP A 440 -26.03 -9.62 -19.13
N PRO A 441 -26.93 -10.49 -19.61
CA PRO A 441 -26.74 -11.93 -19.62
C PRO A 441 -25.52 -12.39 -20.43
N SER A 442 -24.98 -11.54 -21.31
CA SER A 442 -23.83 -11.87 -22.16
C SER A 442 -22.48 -11.78 -21.44
N ASN A 443 -22.44 -11.12 -20.27
CA ASN A 443 -21.20 -10.91 -19.52
C ASN A 443 -21.11 -11.92 -18.35
N PRO A 444 -20.11 -12.82 -18.30
CA PRO A 444 -19.97 -13.78 -17.20
C PRO A 444 -19.78 -13.10 -15.84
N SER A 445 -19.23 -11.88 -15.81
CA SER A 445 -19.08 -11.08 -14.58
C SER A 445 -20.43 -10.60 -14.02
N ASN A 446 -21.50 -10.63 -14.82
CA ASN A 446 -22.85 -10.26 -14.41
C ASN A 446 -23.47 -11.27 -13.43
N GLN A 447 -23.08 -12.55 -13.55
CA GLN A 447 -23.54 -13.63 -12.68
C GLN A 447 -23.01 -13.51 -11.24
N LEU A 448 -21.92 -12.74 -11.04
CA LEU A 448 -21.35 -12.53 -9.71
C LEU A 448 -22.19 -11.58 -8.85
N TRP A 449 -23.01 -10.73 -9.47
CA TRP A 449 -23.87 -9.78 -8.74
C TRP A 449 -25.33 -10.23 -8.75
N ASN A 450 -25.88 -10.52 -9.93
CA ASN A 450 -27.30 -10.82 -10.09
C ASN A 450 -27.63 -12.22 -9.56
N GLY A 451 -28.52 -12.28 -8.56
CA GLY A 451 -29.00 -13.53 -7.96
C GLY A 451 -28.11 -14.12 -6.86
N LEU A 452 -26.90 -13.57 -6.63
CA LEU A 452 -25.99 -14.05 -5.59
C LEU A 452 -26.16 -13.29 -4.26
N PHE A 453 -26.34 -11.97 -4.32
CA PHE A 453 -26.40 -11.12 -3.13
C PHE A 453 -27.82 -11.02 -2.58
N GLU A 454 -27.99 -11.35 -1.30
CA GLU A 454 -29.23 -11.03 -0.58
C GLU A 454 -29.27 -9.53 -0.26
N ILE A 455 -30.40 -8.88 -0.51
CA ILE A 455 -30.55 -7.43 -0.36
C ILE A 455 -31.13 -7.10 1.01
N ALA A 456 -30.46 -6.21 1.75
CA ALA A 456 -30.94 -5.63 2.99
C ALA A 456 -31.00 -4.10 2.87
N GLU A 457 -32.22 -3.55 2.84
CA GLU A 457 -32.44 -2.11 2.70
C GLU A 457 -32.66 -1.41 4.06
N LEU A 458 -31.85 -0.39 4.31
CA LEU A 458 -31.98 0.56 5.42
C LEU A 458 -32.76 1.78 4.93
N ASP A 459 -33.93 2.00 5.52
CA ASP A 459 -34.88 3.08 5.20
C ASP A 459 -34.93 4.19 6.24
N GLU A 460 -34.52 3.93 7.49
CA GLU A 460 -34.49 4.94 8.55
C GLU A 460 -33.30 5.89 8.40
N ILE A 461 -33.57 7.19 8.23
CA ILE A 461 -32.56 8.26 8.19
C ILE A 461 -32.14 8.60 9.61
N MET A 462 -30.84 8.48 9.89
CA MET A 462 -30.24 8.72 11.21
C MET A 462 -29.55 10.10 11.30
N ARG A 463 -29.06 10.63 10.17
CA ARG A 463 -28.23 11.85 10.14
C ARG A 463 -29.03 13.15 10.26
N GLN A 464 -30.15 13.29 9.55
CA GLN A 464 -30.98 14.51 9.54
C GLN A 464 -32.26 14.36 10.40
N ARG A 465 -32.17 13.71 11.56
CA ARG A 465 -33.36 13.44 12.40
C ARG A 465 -34.11 14.69 12.85
N GLU A 466 -33.42 15.82 12.96
CA GLU A 466 -33.98 17.10 13.40
C GLU A 466 -34.69 17.85 12.27
N ASP A 467 -34.34 17.58 11.00
CA ASP A 467 -34.96 18.20 9.81
C ASP A 467 -35.55 17.15 8.88
N GLY A 468 -36.71 16.62 9.29
CA GLY A 468 -37.46 15.62 8.52
C GLY A 468 -37.90 16.12 7.15
N MET A 469 -38.24 17.40 7.01
CA MET A 469 -38.68 17.96 5.71
C MET A 469 -37.54 17.97 4.70
N PHE A 470 -36.33 18.36 5.12
CA PHE A 470 -35.15 18.31 4.26
C PHE A 470 -34.73 16.87 3.94
N ALA A 471 -34.82 15.96 4.92
CA ALA A 471 -34.55 14.53 4.70
C ALA A 471 -35.48 13.91 3.64
N GLU A 472 -36.78 14.23 3.69
CA GLU A 472 -37.76 13.79 2.70
C GLU A 472 -37.48 14.40 1.30
N LEU A 473 -37.11 15.67 1.23
CA LEU A 473 -36.68 16.32 0.00
C LEU A 473 -35.50 15.58 -0.64
N LEU A 474 -34.47 15.24 0.14
CA LEU A 474 -33.31 14.51 -0.34
C LEU A 474 -33.68 13.11 -0.85
N ASN A 475 -34.62 12.42 -0.19
CA ASN A 475 -35.14 11.14 -0.67
C ASN A 475 -35.91 11.27 -1.99
N ARG A 476 -36.71 12.33 -2.16
CA ARG A 476 -37.37 12.63 -3.45
C ARG A 476 -36.33 12.89 -4.53
N LEU A 477 -35.31 13.71 -4.25
CA LEU A 477 -34.21 14.01 -5.17
C LEU A 477 -33.41 12.76 -5.57
N ARG A 478 -33.17 11.85 -4.62
CA ARG A 478 -32.41 10.60 -4.82
C ARG A 478 -32.97 9.74 -5.95
N VAL A 479 -34.30 9.64 -6.07
CA VAL A 479 -34.97 8.78 -7.07
C VAL A 479 -35.50 9.55 -8.28
N LYS A 480 -35.39 10.88 -8.26
CA LYS A 480 -35.95 11.77 -9.26
C LYS A 480 -35.37 11.52 -10.65
N GLN A 481 -36.25 11.40 -11.65
CA GLN A 481 -35.83 11.29 -13.04
C GLN A 481 -35.60 12.66 -13.69
N LYS A 482 -34.79 12.70 -14.75
CA LYS A 482 -34.46 13.94 -15.47
C LYS A 482 -35.70 14.69 -15.99
N ASN A 483 -36.76 13.95 -16.33
CA ASN A 483 -37.97 14.50 -16.95
C ASN A 483 -39.04 14.94 -15.93
N GLU A 484 -38.82 14.68 -14.64
CA GLU A 484 -39.75 15.07 -13.58
C GLU A 484 -39.45 16.50 -13.12
N SER A 485 -40.49 17.31 -12.93
CA SER A 485 -40.35 18.64 -12.34
C SER A 485 -40.19 18.55 -10.82
N LEU A 486 -39.38 19.43 -10.25
CA LEU A 486 -39.36 19.67 -8.80
C LEU A 486 -40.68 20.31 -8.37
N SER A 487 -41.23 19.89 -7.23
CA SER A 487 -42.37 20.55 -6.63
C SER A 487 -42.01 22.00 -6.24
N SER A 488 -43.01 22.89 -6.18
CA SER A 488 -42.79 24.29 -5.77
C SER A 488 -42.19 24.38 -4.37
N SER A 489 -42.66 23.56 -3.43
CA SER A 489 -42.13 23.46 -2.08
C SER A 489 -40.66 23.03 -2.05
N ASP A 490 -40.28 22.04 -2.86
CA ASP A 490 -38.88 21.58 -2.93
C ASP A 490 -37.95 22.68 -3.46
N LYS A 491 -38.42 23.46 -4.44
CA LYS A 491 -37.66 24.60 -4.97
C LYS A 491 -37.48 25.69 -3.93
N GLU A 492 -38.52 26.01 -3.16
CA GLU A 492 -38.47 26.99 -2.08
C GLU A 492 -37.50 26.55 -0.98
N THR A 493 -37.54 25.28 -0.55
CA THR A 493 -36.59 24.74 0.42
C THR A 493 -35.15 24.83 -0.10
N LEU A 494 -34.91 24.45 -1.36
CA LEU A 494 -33.58 24.58 -1.96
C LEU A 494 -33.14 26.04 -2.06
N GLN A 495 -34.03 26.96 -2.44
CA GLN A 495 -33.77 28.41 -2.49
C GLN A 495 -33.41 29.00 -1.14
N HIS A 496 -34.01 28.51 -0.06
CA HIS A 496 -33.66 28.92 1.30
C HIS A 496 -32.25 28.46 1.71
N CYS A 497 -31.70 27.43 1.07
CA CYS A 497 -30.31 27.02 1.26
C CYS A 497 -29.30 27.84 0.42
N PHE A 498 -29.76 28.67 -0.53
CA PHE A 498 -28.89 29.57 -1.28
C PHE A 498 -28.64 30.86 -0.46
N GLY A 499 -27.40 31.05 -0.01
CA GLY A 499 -26.93 32.26 0.66
C GLY A 499 -25.41 32.37 0.60
N ASP A 500 -24.87 33.49 1.07
CA ASP A 500 -23.41 33.69 1.18
C ASP A 500 -22.85 32.71 2.21
N SER A 501 -22.32 31.59 1.72
CA SER A 501 -21.54 30.66 2.54
C SER A 501 -20.22 31.33 2.92
N PRO A 502 -19.79 31.24 4.19
CA PRO A 502 -18.52 31.83 4.61
C PRO A 502 -17.35 31.27 3.77
N ASP A 503 -16.36 32.11 3.48
CA ASP A 503 -15.17 31.74 2.71
C ASP A 503 -14.41 30.54 3.32
N GLU A 504 -14.51 30.37 4.64
CA GLU A 504 -13.86 29.31 5.41
C GLU A 504 -14.61 27.97 5.37
N ALA A 505 -15.85 27.93 4.90
CA ALA A 505 -16.62 26.69 4.80
C ALA A 505 -16.05 25.75 3.73
N LEU A 506 -16.38 24.44 3.82
CA LEU A 506 -16.06 23.50 2.76
C LEU A 506 -16.94 23.75 1.53
N HIS A 507 -16.30 24.02 0.40
CA HIS A 507 -16.98 24.17 -0.89
C HIS A 507 -16.87 22.88 -1.73
N ILE A 508 -18.00 22.38 -2.23
CA ILE A 508 -18.07 21.16 -3.05
C ILE A 508 -18.44 21.54 -4.49
N TYR A 509 -17.58 21.18 -5.44
CA TYR A 509 -17.76 21.47 -6.86
C TYR A 509 -17.89 20.21 -7.72
N SER A 510 -18.32 20.40 -8.96
CA SER A 510 -18.53 19.30 -9.91
C SER A 510 -17.25 18.85 -10.59
N THR A 511 -16.29 19.76 -10.80
CA THR A 511 -15.03 19.49 -11.50
C THR A 511 -13.82 19.92 -10.69
N ASN A 512 -12.71 19.20 -10.87
CA ASN A 512 -11.45 19.57 -10.23
C ASN A 512 -10.94 20.94 -10.67
N ALA A 513 -11.26 21.40 -11.88
CA ALA A 513 -10.85 22.73 -12.34
C ALA A 513 -11.51 23.85 -11.52
N GLU A 514 -12.80 23.69 -11.18
CA GLU A 514 -13.52 24.63 -10.30
C GLU A 514 -12.91 24.61 -8.89
N VAL A 515 -12.67 23.42 -8.34
CA VAL A 515 -11.99 23.23 -7.04
C VAL A 515 -10.63 23.93 -7.05
N ASP A 516 -9.81 23.70 -8.08
CA ASP A 516 -8.47 24.27 -8.20
C ASP A 516 -8.50 25.79 -8.33
N THR A 517 -9.52 26.34 -9.00
CA THR A 517 -9.67 27.78 -9.18
C THR A 517 -10.02 28.45 -7.84
N PHE A 518 -11.05 27.93 -7.17
CA PHE A 518 -11.47 28.44 -5.86
C PHE A 518 -10.37 28.31 -4.82
N ASN A 519 -9.71 27.15 -4.73
CA ASN A 519 -8.61 26.94 -3.79
C ASN A 519 -7.44 27.89 -4.04
N LYS A 520 -7.11 28.18 -5.31
CA LYS A 520 -6.06 29.17 -5.64
C LYS A 520 -6.45 30.57 -5.22
N GLU A 521 -7.69 30.99 -5.47
CA GLU A 521 -8.21 32.29 -5.04
C GLU A 521 -8.13 32.43 -3.51
N MET A 522 -8.53 31.40 -2.76
CA MET A 522 -8.48 31.40 -1.30
C MET A 522 -7.04 31.42 -0.75
N ILE A 523 -6.12 30.65 -1.36
CA ILE A 523 -4.70 30.69 -0.99
C ILE A 523 -4.10 32.08 -1.23
N MET A 524 -4.39 32.71 -2.38
CA MET A 524 -3.91 34.07 -2.68
C MET A 524 -4.49 35.13 -1.73
N LYS A 525 -5.72 34.93 -1.25
CA LYS A 525 -6.39 35.84 -0.31
C LYS A 525 -5.85 35.70 1.11
N GLN A 526 -5.54 34.49 1.56
CA GLN A 526 -5.12 34.22 2.95
C GLN A 526 -3.59 34.23 3.16
N CYS A 527 -2.78 33.87 2.17
CA CYS A 527 -1.33 33.72 2.33
C CYS A 527 -0.55 34.83 1.60
N THR A 528 0.21 35.63 2.35
CA THR A 528 1.11 36.67 1.81
C THR A 528 2.45 36.12 1.29
N GLU A 529 2.91 34.98 1.83
CA GLU A 529 4.12 34.28 1.37
C GLU A 529 3.73 32.89 0.83
N SER A 530 3.82 32.70 -0.49
CA SER A 530 3.58 31.40 -1.12
C SER A 530 4.90 30.76 -1.58
N LYS A 531 5.08 29.47 -1.28
CA LYS A 531 6.20 28.66 -1.79
C LYS A 531 5.69 27.78 -2.93
N LEU A 532 6.23 27.98 -4.13
CA LEU A 532 5.93 27.13 -5.28
C LEU A 532 6.88 25.93 -5.31
N ILE A 533 6.33 24.73 -5.35
CA ILE A 533 7.10 23.48 -5.53
C ILE A 533 6.83 22.97 -6.94
N GLU A 534 7.82 23.08 -7.82
CA GLU A 534 7.70 22.57 -9.19
C GLU A 534 7.87 21.06 -9.24
N ALA A 535 6.90 20.38 -9.85
CA ALA A 535 7.00 18.95 -10.11
C ALA A 535 8.01 18.68 -11.24
N GLN A 536 8.81 17.63 -11.08
CA GLN A 536 9.71 17.15 -12.13
C GLN A 536 9.06 15.97 -12.86
N ASP A 537 8.57 16.24 -14.07
CA ASP A 537 7.99 15.20 -14.91
C ASP A 537 9.08 14.42 -15.65
N PHE A 538 9.04 13.09 -15.54
CA PHE A 538 9.93 12.21 -16.28
C PHE A 538 9.14 11.40 -17.31
N PRO A 539 9.65 11.28 -18.56
CA PRO A 539 9.02 10.42 -19.55
C PRO A 539 8.98 8.98 -19.02
N LYS A 540 7.78 8.40 -19.01
CA LYS A 540 7.55 7.01 -18.65
C LYS A 540 8.37 6.15 -19.63
N ARG A 541 9.33 5.34 -19.13
CA ARG A 541 10.09 4.40 -19.97
C ARG A 541 9.09 3.59 -20.79
N GLN A 542 9.03 3.83 -22.09
CA GLN A 542 8.40 2.86 -22.98
C GLN A 542 9.19 1.57 -22.81
N ASN A 543 8.50 0.48 -22.48
CA ASN A 543 9.09 -0.84 -22.49
C ASN A 543 9.64 -1.07 -23.89
N PHE A 544 10.95 -1.15 -24.04
CA PHE A 544 11.60 -1.60 -25.27
C PHE A 544 11.11 -3.02 -25.57
N ARG A 545 10.12 -3.13 -26.44
CA ARG A 545 9.75 -4.31 -27.21
C ARG A 545 9.53 -3.86 -28.66
N GLU A 546 10.58 -3.35 -29.28
CA GLU A 546 10.79 -3.47 -30.73
C GLU A 546 11.85 -4.57 -30.82
N ILE A 547 11.47 -5.85 -30.99
CA ILE A 547 11.28 -6.50 -32.30
C ILE A 547 12.26 -5.93 -33.33
N ASP A 548 13.51 -6.39 -33.23
CA ASP A 548 14.39 -6.52 -34.39
C ASP A 548 13.69 -7.42 -35.40
N SER A 549 12.97 -6.81 -36.34
CA SER A 549 12.60 -7.43 -37.60
C SER A 549 13.06 -6.53 -38.73
N GLU A 550 14.19 -6.93 -39.31
CA GLU A 550 14.48 -6.88 -40.74
C GLU A 550 14.22 -5.55 -41.47
N LYS A 551 15.31 -4.91 -41.91
CA LYS A 551 15.48 -4.63 -43.33
C LYS A 551 16.96 -4.53 -43.70
N THR A 552 17.43 -5.66 -44.21
CA THR A 552 18.47 -5.78 -45.21
C THR A 552 18.07 -4.98 -46.46
N LEU A 553 19.08 -4.35 -47.07
CA LEU A 553 19.13 -3.57 -48.32
C LEU A 553 18.78 -2.08 -48.23
#